data_AF-A0A356V5E4-F1
#
_entry.id   AF-A0A356V5E4-F1
#
_cell.length_a   1.000
_cell.length_b   1.000
_cell.length_c   1.000
_cell.angle_alpha   90.00
_cell.angle_beta   90.00
_cell.angle_gamma   90.00
#
_symmetry.space_group_name_H-M   'P 1'
#
loop_
_entity.id
_entity.type
_entity.pdbx_description
1 polymer ?
#
loop_
_entity_poly.entity_id
_entity_poly.type
_entity_poly.pdbx_seq_one_letter_code
_entity_poly.pdbx_strand_id
1 'polypeptide(L)'
;MGGFSALIMPFYMPVRAVAAFSPQFSISPEVVPDEKRWEIYRDRISEIKIPSIKEFLADQTEYYVFHGRHPREAPQREPFPRKANLHHFIMRNTVHNTSQRLKQFGLLSDVIQAAFSRDTPRVTDLLGQALGKKRADETGNN
;
A
#
# COMPACT_ATOMS: atom_id res chain seq x y z
N MET A 1 -4.27 6.60 -6.98
CA MET A 1 -5.39 5.94 -7.69
C MET A 1 -5.06 4.56 -8.22
N GLY A 2 -4.07 4.36 -9.11
CA GLY A 2 -3.79 3.02 -9.66
C GLY A 2 -3.57 1.92 -8.61
N GLY A 3 -2.84 2.23 -7.53
CA GLY A 3 -2.67 1.30 -6.40
C GLY A 3 -3.98 0.97 -5.67
N PHE A 4 -4.91 1.93 -5.52
CA PHE A 4 -6.24 1.67 -4.93
C PHE A 4 -7.03 0.70 -5.81
N SER A 5 -7.08 0.96 -7.12
CA SER A 5 -7.77 0.09 -8.08
C SER A 5 -7.17 -1.33 -8.09
N ALA A 6 -5.84 -1.45 -8.03
CA ALA A 6 -5.17 -2.74 -7.95
C ALA A 6 -5.55 -3.52 -6.68
N LEU A 7 -5.76 -2.84 -5.55
CA LEU A 7 -6.15 -3.48 -4.28
C LEU A 7 -7.60 -3.99 -4.29
N ILE A 8 -8.51 -3.32 -4.99
CA ILE A 8 -9.94 -3.72 -5.03
C ILE A 8 -10.24 -4.70 -6.17
N MET A 9 -9.41 -4.75 -7.21
CA MET A 9 -9.64 -5.62 -8.38
C MET A 9 -9.84 -7.11 -8.04
N PRO A 10 -9.13 -7.70 -7.06
CA PRO A 10 -9.36 -9.09 -6.65
C PRO A 10 -10.75 -9.41 -6.10
N PHE A 11 -11.51 -8.39 -5.68
CA PHE A 11 -12.92 -8.57 -5.30
C PHE A 11 -13.80 -8.96 -6.50
N TYR A 12 -13.44 -8.52 -7.70
CA TYR A 12 -14.23 -8.68 -8.92
C TYR A 12 -13.76 -9.84 -9.81
N MET A 13 -12.50 -10.25 -9.68
CA MET A 13 -11.95 -11.33 -10.49
C MET A 13 -10.81 -12.07 -9.79
N PRO A 14 -10.53 -13.33 -10.16
CA PRO A 14 -9.47 -14.11 -9.53
C PRO A 14 -8.08 -13.47 -9.72
N VAL A 15 -7.45 -13.08 -8.62
CA VAL A 15 -6.08 -12.57 -8.57
C VAL A 15 -5.36 -13.22 -7.40
N ARG A 16 -4.15 -13.76 -7.63
CA ARG A 16 -3.38 -14.43 -6.57
C ARG A 16 -2.50 -13.50 -5.76
N ALA A 17 -2.01 -12.42 -6.37
CA ALA A 17 -1.13 -11.46 -5.72
C ALA A 17 -1.29 -10.05 -6.29
N VAL A 18 -1.20 -9.04 -5.43
CA VAL A 18 -1.19 -7.63 -5.78
C VAL A 18 0.05 -6.97 -5.20
N ALA A 19 0.75 -6.17 -6.00
CA ALA A 19 1.81 -5.28 -5.54
C ALA A 19 1.36 -3.82 -5.75
N ALA A 20 1.21 -3.06 -4.67
CA ALA A 20 0.71 -1.69 -4.69
C ALA A 20 1.70 -0.72 -4.04
N PHE A 21 2.12 0.29 -4.79
CA PHE A 21 3.12 1.28 -4.39
C PHE A 21 2.44 2.61 -4.06
N SER A 22 2.60 3.06 -2.80
CA SER A 22 1.90 4.20 -2.20
C SER A 22 0.41 4.28 -2.57
N PRO A 23 -0.35 3.17 -2.41
CA PRO A 23 -1.78 3.19 -2.70
C PRO A 23 -2.53 4.09 -1.71
N GLN A 24 -3.62 4.66 -2.17
CA GLN A 24 -4.57 5.29 -1.25
C GLN A 24 -5.43 4.20 -0.60
N PHE A 25 -5.80 4.40 0.66
CA PHE A 25 -6.80 3.58 1.36
C PHE A 25 -8.22 4.00 0.98
N SER A 26 -8.44 5.30 0.76
CA SER A 26 -9.74 5.87 0.49
C SER A 26 -9.63 7.23 -0.21
N ILE A 27 -10.69 7.57 -0.96
CA ILE A 27 -10.94 8.93 -1.45
C ILE A 27 -12.03 9.66 -0.64
N SER A 28 -12.74 8.97 0.26
CA SER A 28 -13.83 9.55 1.05
C SER A 28 -13.28 10.43 2.17
N PRO A 29 -13.76 11.69 2.29
CA PRO A 29 -13.32 12.57 3.37
C PRO A 29 -13.83 12.08 4.74
N GLU A 30 -14.87 11.26 4.77
CA GLU A 30 -15.37 10.64 6.01
C GLU A 30 -14.42 9.55 6.52
N VAL A 31 -13.69 8.90 5.61
CA VAL A 31 -12.76 7.81 5.93
C VAL A 31 -11.34 8.33 6.16
N VAL A 32 -10.92 9.34 5.42
CA VAL A 32 -9.58 9.96 5.52
C VAL A 32 -9.69 11.49 5.61
N PRO A 33 -10.23 12.04 6.72
CA PRO A 33 -10.50 13.48 6.85
C PRO A 33 -9.25 14.36 6.78
N ASP A 34 -8.10 13.80 7.16
CA ASP A 34 -6.80 14.46 7.16
C ASP A 34 -6.11 14.46 5.79
N GLU A 35 -6.70 13.82 4.77
CA GLU A 35 -6.20 13.89 3.40
C GLU A 35 -6.71 15.16 2.69
N LYS A 36 -5.84 16.17 2.61
CA LYS A 36 -6.13 17.47 2.02
C LYS A 36 -5.54 17.69 0.62
N ARG A 37 -4.74 16.76 0.08
CA ARG A 37 -4.00 17.01 -1.19
C ARG A 37 -4.90 17.08 -2.42
N TRP A 38 -6.10 16.52 -2.37
CA TRP A 38 -6.95 16.29 -3.55
C TRP A 38 -8.38 16.79 -3.39
N GLU A 39 -8.65 17.71 -2.44
CA GLU A 39 -10.01 18.17 -2.13
C GLU A 39 -10.74 18.69 -3.37
N ILE A 40 -10.09 19.55 -4.15
CA ILE A 40 -10.67 20.12 -5.39
C ILE A 40 -11.17 19.05 -6.39
N TYR A 41 -10.51 17.89 -6.44
CA TYR A 41 -10.93 16.78 -7.30
C TYR A 41 -12.03 15.95 -6.66
N ARG A 42 -11.90 15.69 -5.35
CA ARG A 42 -12.84 14.90 -4.56
C ARG A 42 -14.20 15.59 -4.43
N ASP A 43 -14.23 16.91 -4.29
CA ASP A 43 -15.46 17.69 -4.13
C ASP A 43 -16.33 17.69 -5.41
N ARG A 44 -15.77 17.25 -6.53
CA ARG A 44 -16.50 17.05 -7.80
C ARG A 44 -17.14 15.66 -7.91
N ILE A 45 -16.88 14.77 -6.95
CA ILE A 45 -17.44 13.41 -6.94
C ILE A 45 -18.80 13.46 -6.26
N SER A 46 -19.87 13.32 -7.03
CA SER A 46 -21.25 13.36 -6.52
C SER A 46 -21.60 12.13 -5.67
N GLU A 47 -20.94 10.99 -5.91
CA GLU A 47 -21.21 9.73 -5.22
C GLU A 47 -19.92 8.89 -5.11
N ILE A 48 -19.62 8.41 -3.90
CA ILE A 48 -18.48 7.52 -3.64
C ILE A 48 -19.00 6.09 -3.45
N LYS A 49 -18.90 5.28 -4.50
CA LYS A 49 -19.38 3.87 -4.50
C LYS A 49 -18.48 2.90 -3.74
N ILE A 50 -17.19 3.21 -3.65
CA ILE A 50 -16.18 2.40 -2.97
C ILE A 50 -15.49 3.31 -1.95
N PRO A 51 -16.03 3.41 -0.72
CA PRO A 51 -15.57 4.38 0.26
C PRO A 51 -14.20 4.03 0.83
N SER A 52 -13.80 2.75 0.83
CA SER A 52 -12.46 2.33 1.25
C SER A 52 -12.12 0.97 0.66
N ILE A 53 -10.85 0.59 0.72
CA ILE A 53 -10.44 -0.77 0.33
C ILE A 53 -10.90 -1.85 1.33
N LYS A 54 -11.28 -1.49 2.57
CA LYS A 54 -11.42 -2.43 3.70
C LYS A 54 -12.36 -3.60 3.40
N GLU A 55 -13.48 -3.31 2.74
CA GLU A 55 -14.53 -4.28 2.40
C GLU A 55 -14.26 -5.02 1.08
N PHE A 56 -13.22 -4.63 0.35
CA PHE A 56 -12.89 -5.13 -0.99
C PHE A 56 -11.60 -5.97 -1.01
N LEU A 57 -11.02 -6.28 0.15
CA LEU A 57 -9.87 -7.18 0.26
C LEU A 57 -10.32 -8.63 0.27
N ALA A 58 -10.02 -9.36 -0.81
CA ALA A 58 -10.33 -10.78 -0.96
C ALA A 58 -9.39 -11.67 -0.13
N ASP A 59 -9.95 -12.69 0.53
CA ASP A 59 -9.15 -13.55 1.43
C ASP A 59 -8.18 -14.49 0.70
N GLN A 60 -8.42 -14.78 -0.59
CA GLN A 60 -7.57 -15.66 -1.41
C GLN A 60 -6.41 -14.94 -2.12
N THR A 61 -6.27 -13.63 -1.91
CA THR A 61 -5.25 -12.80 -2.57
C THR A 61 -4.19 -12.36 -1.58
N GLU A 62 -2.92 -12.47 -1.97
CA GLU A 62 -1.80 -11.89 -1.21
C GLU A 62 -1.58 -10.43 -1.61
N TYR A 63 -1.59 -9.53 -0.65
CA TYR A 63 -1.43 -8.09 -0.86
C TYR A 63 -0.08 -7.61 -0.36
N TYR A 64 0.74 -7.06 -1.25
CA TYR A 64 2.01 -6.43 -0.95
C TYR A 64 1.87 -4.93 -1.11
N VAL A 65 1.82 -4.22 0.01
CA VAL A 65 1.57 -2.77 0.06
C VAL A 65 2.82 -2.06 0.53
N PHE A 66 3.34 -1.15 -0.28
CA PHE A 66 4.55 -0.40 0.02
C PHE A 66 4.21 1.07 0.22
N HIS A 67 4.53 1.63 1.39
CA HIS A 67 4.33 3.05 1.69
C HIS A 67 5.64 3.69 2.14
N GLY A 68 5.78 4.99 1.89
CA GLY A 68 6.79 5.79 2.56
C GLY A 68 6.44 6.07 4.02
N ARG A 69 7.45 6.29 4.88
CA ARG A 69 7.26 6.67 6.29
C ARG A 69 6.82 8.13 6.48
N HIS A 70 6.93 8.96 5.45
CA HIS A 70 6.69 10.40 5.57
C HIS A 70 5.28 10.72 6.14
N PRO A 71 5.13 11.70 7.06
CA PRO A 71 3.83 12.00 7.70
C PRO A 71 2.69 12.29 6.72
N ARG A 72 2.98 12.89 5.55
CA ARG A 72 1.99 13.12 4.48
C ARG A 72 1.36 11.83 3.91
N GLU A 73 1.99 10.68 4.11
CA GLU A 73 1.42 9.39 3.73
C GLU A 73 0.50 8.83 4.82
N ALA A 74 0.65 9.28 6.08
CA ALA A 74 -0.05 8.73 7.23
C ALA A 74 -1.59 8.67 7.08
N PRO A 75 -2.28 9.70 6.56
CA PRO A 75 -3.74 9.65 6.38
C PRO A 75 -4.20 8.48 5.50
N GLN A 76 -3.39 8.10 4.50
CA GLN A 76 -3.70 7.00 3.58
C GLN A 76 -3.07 5.68 4.03
N ARG A 77 -1.98 5.73 4.80
CA ARG A 77 -1.19 4.57 5.24
C ARG A 77 -1.76 3.92 6.49
N GLU A 78 -2.08 4.70 7.51
CA GLU A 78 -2.44 4.16 8.83
C GLU A 78 -3.76 3.37 8.86
N PRO A 79 -4.81 3.74 8.10
CA PRO A 79 -6.08 3.01 8.12
C PRO A 79 -6.02 1.58 7.55
N PHE A 80 -4.93 1.18 6.88
CA PHE A 80 -4.77 -0.17 6.36
C PHE A 80 -4.93 -1.22 7.48
N PRO A 81 -5.81 -2.22 7.30
CA PRO A 81 -6.04 -3.24 8.32
C PRO A 81 -4.84 -4.18 8.43
N ARG A 82 -4.69 -4.79 9.60
CA ARG A 82 -3.76 -5.91 9.79
C ARG A 82 -4.50 -7.21 9.44
N LYS A 83 -4.14 -7.84 8.32
CA LYS A 83 -4.65 -9.16 7.88
C LYS A 83 -3.46 -10.07 7.56
N ALA A 84 -3.65 -11.39 7.68
CA ALA A 84 -2.60 -12.38 7.41
C ALA A 84 -2.08 -12.31 5.96
N ASN A 85 -2.99 -12.07 5.02
CA ASN A 85 -2.72 -11.95 3.58
C ASN A 85 -2.40 -10.50 3.15
N LEU A 86 -2.16 -9.57 4.09
CA LEU A 86 -1.80 -8.18 3.79
C LEU A 86 -0.43 -7.84 4.41
N HIS A 87 0.57 -7.79 3.54
CA HIS A 87 1.95 -7.46 3.87
C HIS A 87 2.19 -5.96 3.64
N HIS A 88 2.14 -5.19 4.72
CA HIS A 88 2.34 -3.74 4.68
C HIS A 88 3.78 -3.36 5.07
N PHE A 89 4.53 -2.83 4.11
CA PHE A 89 5.92 -2.42 4.27
C PHE A 89 6.04 -0.89 4.30
N ILE A 90 6.86 -0.40 5.24
CA ILE A 90 7.08 1.03 5.46
C ILE A 90 8.54 1.37 5.13
N MET A 91 8.72 2.10 4.04
CA MET A 91 10.03 2.51 3.54
C MET A 91 10.48 3.79 4.25
N ARG A 92 11.61 3.69 4.97
CA ARG A 92 12.28 4.82 5.62
C ARG A 92 12.76 5.82 4.57
N ASN A 93 12.83 7.09 4.95
CA ASN A 93 13.33 8.19 4.11
C ASN A 93 12.67 8.23 2.71
N THR A 94 11.41 7.77 2.62
CA THR A 94 10.65 7.67 1.37
C THR A 94 9.30 8.35 1.57
N VAL A 95 8.85 9.07 0.54
CA VAL A 95 7.54 9.73 0.48
C VAL A 95 6.58 8.84 -0.34
N HIS A 96 5.72 9.43 -1.18
CA HIS A 96 4.83 8.69 -2.08
C HIS A 96 5.54 8.04 -3.28
N ASN A 97 6.85 8.27 -3.47
CA ASN A 97 7.63 7.82 -4.62
C ASN A 97 8.28 6.45 -4.42
N THR A 98 7.58 5.53 -3.76
CA THR A 98 8.10 4.22 -3.34
C THR A 98 8.63 3.37 -4.49
N SER A 99 7.92 3.32 -5.61
CA SER A 99 8.37 2.61 -6.83
C SER A 99 9.60 3.25 -7.48
N GLN A 100 9.65 4.58 -7.58
CA GLN A 100 10.84 5.28 -8.09
C GLN A 100 12.05 5.05 -7.19
N ARG A 101 11.84 5.03 -5.86
CA ARG A 101 12.90 4.77 -4.90
C ARG A 101 13.46 3.36 -5.07
N LEU A 102 12.61 2.35 -5.16
CA LEU A 102 13.03 0.98 -5.45
C LEU A 102 13.78 0.86 -6.79
N LYS A 103 13.34 1.60 -7.81
CA LYS A 103 14.01 1.64 -9.12
C LYS A 103 15.42 2.24 -9.01
N GLN A 104 15.61 3.29 -8.22
CA GLN A 104 16.92 3.91 -7.98
C GLN A 104 17.91 2.94 -7.30
N PHE A 105 17.42 2.05 -6.45
CA PHE A 105 18.23 1.01 -5.81
C PHE A 105 18.41 -0.24 -6.68
N GLY A 106 17.84 -0.29 -7.89
CA GLY A 106 17.87 -1.48 -8.74
C GLY A 106 17.00 -2.64 -8.25
N LEU A 107 16.14 -2.42 -7.25
CA LEU A 107 15.38 -3.48 -6.56
C LEU A 107 13.94 -3.64 -7.06
N LEU A 108 13.41 -2.70 -7.85
CA LEU A 108 11.98 -2.68 -8.22
C LEU A 108 11.52 -3.98 -8.89
N SER A 109 12.26 -4.46 -9.88
CA SER A 109 11.91 -5.67 -10.62
C SER A 109 11.88 -6.90 -9.71
N ASP A 110 12.89 -7.05 -8.84
CA ASP A 110 13.01 -8.19 -7.93
C ASP A 110 11.91 -8.17 -6.87
N VAL A 111 11.57 -7.00 -6.34
CA VAL A 111 10.47 -6.85 -5.38
C VAL A 111 9.13 -7.23 -6.02
N ILE A 112 8.87 -6.79 -7.26
CA ILE A 112 7.64 -7.15 -7.98
C ILE A 112 7.59 -8.67 -8.24
N GLN A 113 8.69 -9.28 -8.69
CA GLN A 113 8.76 -10.71 -8.95
C GLN A 113 8.56 -11.54 -7.68
N ALA A 114 9.18 -11.14 -6.57
CA ALA A 114 9.02 -11.79 -5.28
C ALA A 114 7.57 -11.68 -4.76
N ALA A 115 6.95 -10.49 -4.88
CA ALA A 115 5.54 -10.28 -4.52
C ALA A 115 4.60 -11.16 -5.36
N PHE A 116 4.80 -11.22 -6.68
CA PHE A 116 3.96 -12.03 -7.56
C PHE A 116 4.19 -13.54 -7.39
N SER A 117 5.40 -13.95 -7.00
CA SER A 117 5.70 -15.32 -6.58
C SER A 117 5.16 -15.65 -5.19
N ARG A 118 4.65 -14.65 -4.46
CA ARG A 118 4.19 -14.74 -3.06
C ARG A 118 5.29 -15.14 -2.08
N ASP A 119 6.54 -14.76 -2.39
CA ASP A 119 7.72 -14.98 -1.57
C ASP A 119 7.93 -13.80 -0.61
N THR A 120 7.12 -13.77 0.44
CA THR A 120 7.18 -12.73 1.48
C THR A 120 8.54 -12.62 2.17
N PRO A 121 9.24 -13.73 2.50
CA PRO A 121 10.63 -13.66 2.98
C PRO A 121 11.53 -12.90 2.02
N ARG A 122 11.51 -13.23 0.72
CA ARG A 122 12.34 -12.54 -0.27
C ARG A 122 12.01 -11.05 -0.40
N VAL A 123 10.73 -10.68 -0.37
CA VAL A 123 10.32 -9.25 -0.36
C VAL A 123 10.91 -8.54 0.86
N THR A 124 10.85 -9.18 2.03
CA THR A 124 11.37 -8.62 3.29
C THR A 124 12.89 -8.44 3.22
N ASP A 125 13.62 -9.43 2.70
CA ASP A 125 15.07 -9.35 2.53
C ASP A 125 15.49 -8.22 1.59
N LEU A 126 14.83 -8.10 0.43
CA LEU A 126 15.10 -7.04 -0.55
C LEU A 126 14.87 -5.65 0.04
N LEU A 127 13.81 -5.47 0.82
CA LEU A 127 13.53 -4.19 1.48
C LEU A 127 14.46 -3.91 2.67
N GLY A 128 14.83 -4.95 3.42
CA GLY A 128 15.74 -4.86 4.55
C GLY A 128 17.14 -4.38 4.16
N GLN A 129 17.60 -4.76 2.96
CA GLN A 129 18.91 -4.37 2.43
C GLN A 129 19.04 -2.87 2.14
N ALA A 130 17.94 -2.16 1.88
CA ALA A 130 18.01 -0.79 1.36
C ALA A 130 17.10 0.24 2.05
N LEU A 131 15.95 -0.16 2.62
CA LEU A 131 14.81 0.75 2.73
C LEU A 131 13.93 0.63 3.98
N GLY A 132 13.94 -0.45 4.76
CA GLY A 132 13.14 -0.54 6.01
C GLY A 132 12.60 -1.94 6.34
N LYS A 133 11.73 -2.03 7.37
CA LYS A 133 11.13 -3.29 7.88
C LYS A 133 9.60 -3.34 7.68
N LYS A 134 8.98 -4.51 7.90
CA LYS A 134 7.52 -4.71 7.82
C LYS A 134 6.82 -3.98 8.98
N ARG A 135 5.60 -3.45 8.77
CA ARG A 135 4.85 -2.67 9.80
C ARG A 135 4.62 -3.45 11.11
N ALA A 136 4.54 -4.78 11.07
CA ALA A 136 4.41 -5.62 12.25
C ALA A 136 5.68 -5.62 13.14
N ASP A 137 6.84 -5.29 12.57
CA ASP A 137 8.13 -5.31 13.28
C ASP A 137 8.47 -3.95 13.91
N GLU A 138 7.63 -2.91 13.72
CA GLU A 138 7.89 -1.55 14.21
C GLU A 138 7.28 -1.25 15.59
N THR A 139 6.55 -2.19 16.22
CA THR A 139 5.96 -1.99 17.57
C THR A 139 6.93 -2.19 18.74
N GLY A 140 8.24 -1.98 18.52
CA GLY A 140 9.26 -2.12 19.56
C GLY A 140 10.27 -0.97 19.53
N ASN A 141 9.88 0.19 20.06
CA ASN A 141 10.70 1.17 20.79
C ASN A 141 9.94 2.51 20.83
N ASN A 142 9.39 2.82 22.00
CA ASN A 142 9.24 4.19 22.49
C ASN A 142 10.53 4.54 23.22
#